data_AF-A0A9D2RLA7-F1
#
_entry.id   AF-A0A9D2RLA7-F1
#
_cell.length_a   1.000
_cell.length_b   1.000
_cell.length_c   1.000
_cell.angle_alpha   90.00
_cell.angle_beta   90.00
_cell.angle_gamma   90.00
#
_symmetry.space_group_name_H-M   'P 1'
#
loop_
_entity.id
_entity.type
_entity.pdbx_description
1 polymer ?
#
loop_
_entity_poly.entity_id
_entity_poly.type
_entity_poly.pdbx_seq_one_letter_code
_entity_poly.pdbx_strand_id
1 'polypeptide(L)'
;MKKWFAFILTAALAVAALAACSPTAEQTQTAAGDSQTAETPEIPMTTGGASDKVPDPNVDPVAIISVYHGSDVEDAIVQSMDSMSTDQMDAQELVDKLVEYGVLTAGTEVLSFTVEGEGEDAAGTLDLNQAVSEEGCPDEMFLTEIGNTFIENYQLSTLKLLVNGANYSGDQIQQGDGDVLEYRDDYSSIGA
;
A
#
# COMPACT_ATOMS: atom_id res chain seq x y z
N MET A 1 -52.06 12.02 -2.51
CA MET A 1 -52.60 12.00 -3.90
C MET A 1 -51.40 11.93 -4.85
N LYS A 2 -51.10 10.79 -5.49
CA LYS A 2 -51.35 10.48 -6.94
C LYS A 2 -50.85 11.63 -7.84
N LYS A 3 -49.89 11.46 -8.78
CA LYS A 3 -49.85 10.61 -9.99
C LYS A 3 -48.39 10.61 -10.52
N TRP A 4 -47.72 9.47 -10.72
CA TRP A 4 -47.61 8.68 -11.97
C TRP A 4 -47.24 9.51 -13.21
N PHE A 5 -46.04 9.30 -13.77
CA PHE A 5 -45.82 9.01 -15.20
C PHE A 5 -44.45 8.36 -15.41
N ALA A 6 -44.47 7.14 -15.94
CA ALA A 6 -43.34 6.47 -16.59
C ALA A 6 -43.30 6.90 -18.06
N PHE A 7 -42.10 7.06 -18.63
CA PHE A 7 -41.91 6.91 -20.07
C PHE A 7 -40.52 6.37 -20.38
N ILE A 8 -40.52 5.27 -21.14
CA ILE A 8 -39.40 4.50 -21.67
C ILE A 8 -38.85 5.23 -22.89
N LEU A 9 -37.52 5.27 -23.06
CA LEU A 9 -36.90 5.40 -24.37
C LEU A 9 -35.63 4.55 -24.46
N THR A 10 -35.76 3.47 -25.22
CA THR A 10 -34.72 2.59 -25.76
C THR A 10 -33.74 3.34 -26.66
N ALA A 11 -32.44 3.11 -26.46
CA ALA A 11 -31.40 3.37 -27.47
C ALA A 11 -30.32 2.28 -27.42
N ALA A 12 -30.14 1.67 -28.59
CA ALA A 12 -29.12 0.74 -29.11
C ALA A 12 -27.85 0.49 -28.30
N LEU A 13 -27.37 -0.76 -28.34
CA LEU A 13 -25.96 -1.01 -28.68
C LEU A 13 -25.81 -2.36 -29.41
N ALA A 14 -25.05 -2.32 -30.51
CA ALA A 14 -24.80 -3.42 -31.42
C ALA A 14 -23.74 -4.38 -30.87
N VAL A 15 -23.98 -5.69 -31.01
CA VAL A 15 -22.99 -6.73 -30.72
C VAL A 15 -22.35 -7.16 -32.06
N ALA A 16 -21.09 -6.80 -32.27
CA ALA A 16 -20.28 -7.33 -33.34
C ALA A 16 -19.61 -8.63 -32.88
N ALA A 17 -19.69 -9.65 -33.74
CA ALA A 17 -19.27 -11.01 -33.47
C ALA A 17 -17.75 -11.23 -33.58
N LEU A 18 -17.27 -12.13 -32.72
CA LEU A 18 -16.16 -13.09 -32.83
C LEU A 18 -15.10 -12.87 -33.93
N ALA A 19 -13.89 -12.53 -33.50
CA ALA A 19 -12.66 -12.73 -34.27
C ALA A 19 -11.63 -13.53 -33.47
N ALA A 20 -11.35 -14.73 -33.99
CA ALA A 20 -10.05 -15.40 -34.08
C ALA A 20 -9.24 -15.66 -32.79
N CYS A 21 -9.48 -16.86 -32.24
CA CYS A 21 -8.44 -17.72 -31.69
C CYS A 21 -7.23 -17.78 -32.66
N SER A 22 -6.04 -17.40 -32.21
CA SER A 22 -4.78 -17.70 -32.91
C SER A 22 -4.00 -18.74 -32.10
N PRO A 23 -3.71 -19.92 -32.67
CA PRO A 23 -2.90 -20.92 -32.00
C PRO A 23 -1.42 -20.51 -32.00
N THR A 24 -0.80 -20.55 -30.83
CA THR A 24 0.66 -20.52 -30.67
C THR A 24 1.27 -21.64 -31.50
N ALA A 25 2.04 -21.28 -32.53
CA ALA A 25 2.79 -22.21 -33.33
C ALA A 25 3.97 -22.77 -32.51
N GLU A 26 3.95 -24.09 -32.29
CA GLU A 26 5.14 -24.85 -31.91
C GLU A 26 6.22 -24.65 -32.97
N GLN A 27 7.38 -24.14 -32.57
CA GLN A 27 8.58 -24.20 -33.40
C GLN A 27 9.27 -25.55 -33.21
N THR A 28 9.10 -26.39 -34.22
CA THR A 28 9.86 -27.62 -34.48
C THR A 28 11.35 -27.30 -34.59
N GLN A 29 12.17 -27.84 -33.69
CA GLN A 29 13.63 -27.81 -33.84
C GLN A 29 14.07 -29.04 -34.63
N THR A 30 14.35 -28.83 -35.93
CA THR A 30 15.01 -29.82 -36.80
C THR A 30 16.52 -29.69 -36.65
N ALA A 31 17.16 -30.82 -36.36
CA ALA A 31 18.61 -30.98 -36.29
C ALA A 31 19.28 -30.91 -37.68
N ALA A 32 20.49 -30.34 -37.72
CA ALA A 32 21.73 -30.92 -38.30
C ALA A 32 22.70 -29.83 -38.79
N GLY A 33 24.00 -29.99 -38.49
CA GLY A 33 25.08 -29.49 -39.34
C GLY A 33 26.27 -28.82 -38.64
N ASP A 34 27.35 -29.61 -38.47
CA ASP A 34 28.74 -29.28 -38.12
C ASP A 34 29.27 -27.87 -38.44
N SER A 35 30.08 -27.30 -37.52
CA SER A 35 31.48 -26.93 -37.78
C SER A 35 32.24 -26.39 -36.55
N GLN A 36 33.29 -27.14 -36.18
CA GLN A 36 34.66 -26.69 -35.80
C GLN A 36 34.93 -25.86 -34.52
N THR A 37 35.49 -26.60 -33.55
CA THR A 37 36.54 -26.31 -32.55
C THR A 37 37.19 -24.92 -32.51
N ALA A 38 37.05 -24.26 -31.36
CA ALA A 38 38.14 -23.57 -30.67
C ALA A 38 37.93 -23.70 -29.15
N GLU A 39 38.72 -24.56 -28.50
CA GLU A 39 38.66 -24.81 -27.06
C GLU A 39 39.26 -23.63 -26.28
N THR A 40 38.41 -22.88 -25.60
CA THR A 40 38.81 -22.13 -24.38
C THR A 40 38.24 -22.91 -23.21
N PRO A 41 39.00 -23.25 -22.15
CA PRO A 41 38.43 -23.83 -20.96
C PRO A 41 37.61 -22.74 -20.25
N GLU A 42 36.34 -22.63 -20.62
CA GLU A 42 35.36 -21.89 -19.84
C GLU A 42 35.15 -22.67 -18.55
N ILE A 43 35.84 -22.24 -17.48
CA ILE A 43 35.42 -22.56 -16.11
C ILE A 43 34.00 -22.01 -15.99
N PRO A 44 32.96 -22.85 -15.87
CA PRO A 44 31.61 -22.34 -15.71
C PRO A 44 31.59 -21.59 -14.38
N MET A 45 31.52 -20.26 -14.43
CA MET A 45 31.15 -19.46 -13.27
C MET A 45 29.67 -19.75 -13.01
N THR A 46 29.42 -20.81 -12.23
CA THR A 46 28.10 -21.07 -11.66
C THR A 46 27.85 -19.96 -10.66
N THR A 47 27.18 -18.90 -11.13
CA THR A 47 26.44 -18.01 -10.23
C THR A 47 25.30 -18.87 -9.70
N GLY A 48 25.44 -19.34 -8.45
CA GLY A 48 24.42 -20.17 -7.80
C GLY A 48 23.03 -19.57 -8.06
N GLY A 49 22.15 -20.37 -8.68
CA GLY A 49 20.83 -19.91 -9.09
C GLY A 49 19.96 -19.51 -7.90
N ALA A 50 18.76 -18.99 -8.13
CA ALA A 50 17.82 -18.63 -7.06
C ALA A 50 17.58 -19.78 -6.06
N SER A 51 17.68 -21.03 -6.51
CA SER A 51 17.58 -22.24 -5.67
C SER A 51 18.75 -22.45 -4.70
N ASP A 52 19.89 -21.78 -4.94
CA ASP A 52 21.10 -21.81 -4.10
C ASP A 52 21.05 -20.74 -3.00
N LYS A 53 20.09 -19.82 -3.08
CA LYS A 53 19.79 -18.84 -2.04
C LYS A 53 18.78 -19.44 -1.07
N VAL A 54 19.28 -20.28 -0.16
CA VAL A 54 18.49 -20.68 1.01
C VAL A 54 18.52 -19.50 1.99
N PRO A 55 17.37 -18.92 2.38
CA PRO A 55 17.33 -17.91 3.44
C PRO A 55 18.06 -18.44 4.67
N ASP A 56 18.87 -17.59 5.33
CA ASP A 56 19.61 -18.01 6.51
C ASP A 56 18.60 -18.48 7.57
N PRO A 57 18.63 -19.76 7.98
CA PRO A 57 17.66 -20.30 8.92
C PRO A 57 17.80 -19.72 10.35
N ASN A 58 18.83 -18.90 10.59
CA ASN A 58 19.08 -18.23 11.88
C ASN A 58 18.67 -16.74 11.86
N VAL A 59 18.14 -16.23 10.75
CA VAL A 59 17.55 -14.89 10.71
C VAL A 59 16.12 -14.98 11.22
N ASP A 60 15.81 -14.18 12.23
CA ASP A 60 14.46 -14.07 12.75
C ASP A 60 13.52 -13.53 11.66
N PRO A 61 12.28 -14.05 11.56
CA PRO A 61 11.34 -13.58 10.57
C PRO A 61 10.99 -12.11 10.86
N VAL A 62 10.90 -11.31 9.79
CA VAL A 62 10.52 -9.91 9.85
C VAL A 62 9.26 -9.69 9.02
N ALA A 63 8.38 -8.82 9.49
CA ALA A 63 7.26 -8.34 8.71
C ALA A 63 7.73 -7.20 7.80
N ILE A 64 7.41 -7.30 6.51
CA ILE A 64 7.63 -6.21 5.55
C ILE A 64 6.43 -5.29 5.61
N ILE A 65 6.70 -3.99 5.72
CA ILE A 65 5.70 -2.94 5.88
C ILE A 65 5.83 -1.88 4.81
N SER A 66 4.73 -1.19 4.54
CA SER A 66 4.67 -0.02 3.67
C SER A 66 4.51 1.25 4.51
N VAL A 67 5.46 2.18 4.43
CA VAL A 67 5.37 3.47 5.12
C VAL A 67 5.16 4.58 4.08
N TYR A 68 4.11 5.36 4.26
CA TYR A 68 3.79 6.51 3.42
C TYR A 68 4.26 7.79 4.10
N HIS A 69 4.99 8.61 3.36
CA HIS A 69 5.58 9.86 3.87
C HIS A 69 5.77 10.88 2.75
N GLY A 70 6.06 12.12 3.11
CA GLY A 70 6.33 13.19 2.16
C GLY A 70 7.63 13.01 1.40
N SER A 71 7.70 13.59 0.21
CA SER A 71 8.94 13.68 -0.56
C SER A 71 9.71 14.95 -0.21
N ASP A 72 11.03 14.84 -0.04
CA ASP A 72 11.92 16.00 0.14
C ASP A 72 12.03 16.89 -1.12
N VAL A 73 11.59 16.40 -2.29
CA VAL A 73 11.87 17.01 -3.59
C VAL A 73 10.63 17.53 -4.32
N GLU A 74 9.45 16.99 -4.01
CA GLU A 74 8.17 17.33 -4.65
C GLU A 74 7.05 17.32 -3.60
N ASP A 75 5.97 18.09 -3.81
CA ASP A 75 4.77 18.00 -2.98
C ASP A 75 4.01 16.70 -3.33
N ALA A 76 4.59 15.56 -2.96
CA ALA A 76 4.11 14.23 -3.32
C ALA A 76 4.30 13.26 -2.16
N ILE A 77 3.38 12.29 -2.05
CA ILE A 77 3.50 11.17 -1.12
C ILE A 77 4.30 10.04 -1.77
N VAL A 78 5.27 9.52 -1.02
CA VAL A 78 6.12 8.39 -1.40
C VAL A 78 5.78 7.18 -0.54
N GLN A 79 5.73 6.01 -1.16
CA GLN A 79 5.63 4.73 -0.46
C GLN A 79 7.03 4.11 -0.34
N SER A 80 7.46 3.86 0.89
CA SER A 80 8.70 3.17 1.21
C SER A 80 8.42 1.79 1.80
N MET A 81 9.07 0.75 1.26
CA MET A 81 9.06 -0.59 1.85
C MET A 81 10.12 -0.66 2.94
N ASP A 82 9.74 -1.06 4.14
CA ASP A 82 10.66 -1.30 5.26
C ASP A 82 10.31 -2.62 5.97
N SER A 83 11.02 -2.95 7.04
CA SER A 83 10.79 -4.12 7.87
C SER A 83 10.64 -3.74 9.33
N MET A 84 9.77 -4.47 10.04
CA MET A 84 9.68 -4.44 11.50
C MET A 84 10.68 -5.41 12.12
N SER A 85 10.91 -5.24 13.43
CA SER A 85 11.86 -6.09 14.17
C SER A 85 11.33 -7.50 14.39
N THR A 86 10.02 -7.70 14.24
CA THR A 86 9.34 -8.98 14.41
C THR A 86 8.47 -9.30 13.20
N ASP A 87 7.99 -10.54 13.10
CA ASP A 87 7.03 -10.98 12.09
C ASP A 87 5.58 -10.63 12.43
N GLN A 88 5.35 -10.05 13.61
CA GLN A 88 4.04 -9.65 14.07
C GLN A 88 3.83 -8.16 13.85
N MET A 89 2.65 -7.80 13.35
CA MET A 89 2.27 -6.40 13.19
C MET A 89 1.97 -5.79 14.55
N ASP A 90 2.82 -4.86 14.99
CA ASP A 90 2.65 -4.09 16.21
C ASP A 90 2.38 -2.63 15.86
N ALA A 91 1.33 -2.06 16.46
CA ALA A 91 0.90 -0.70 16.12
C ALA A 91 1.89 0.36 16.61
N GLN A 92 2.56 0.13 17.73
CA GLN A 92 3.57 1.05 18.24
C GLN A 92 4.81 1.01 17.35
N GLU A 93 5.28 -0.17 16.94
CA GLU A 93 6.42 -0.27 16.00
C GLU A 93 6.11 0.43 14.67
N LEU A 94 4.88 0.36 14.17
CA LEU A 94 4.48 1.08 12.95
C LEU A 94 4.42 2.60 13.16
N VAL A 95 3.98 3.07 14.34
CA VAL A 95 4.06 4.49 14.72
C VAL A 95 5.50 4.94 14.85
N ASP A 96 6.37 4.13 15.44
CA ASP A 96 7.80 4.44 15.56
C ASP A 96 8.45 4.60 14.18
N LYS A 97 8.01 3.81 13.19
CA LYS A 97 8.40 3.97 11.79
C LYS A 97 7.90 5.29 11.21
N LEU A 98 6.64 5.66 11.42
CA LEU A 98 6.14 6.97 10.99
C LEU A 98 6.92 8.14 11.65
N VAL A 99 7.40 7.98 12.88
CA VAL A 99 8.30 8.94 13.53
C VAL A 99 9.68 8.95 12.88
N GLU A 100 10.24 7.77 12.58
CA GLU A 100 11.54 7.62 11.89
C GLU A 100 11.54 8.29 10.52
N TYR A 101 10.43 8.20 9.79
CA TYR A 101 10.24 8.81 8.48
C TYR A 101 9.84 10.29 8.52
N GLY A 102 9.69 10.89 9.71
CA GLY A 102 9.36 12.32 9.84
C GLY A 102 7.89 12.67 9.65
N VAL A 103 7.00 11.68 9.55
CA VAL A 103 5.56 11.93 9.47
C VAL A 103 5.04 12.40 10.82
N LEU A 104 5.38 11.68 11.89
CA LEU A 104 4.96 11.97 13.26
C LEU A 104 6.09 12.57 14.09
N THR A 105 5.75 13.55 14.94
CA THR A 105 6.71 14.08 15.93
C THR A 105 7.16 13.02 16.93
N ALA A 106 8.39 13.16 17.44
CA ALA A 106 8.95 12.28 18.46
C ALA A 106 8.09 12.27 19.75
N GLY A 107 8.01 11.09 20.40
CA GLY A 107 7.20 10.90 21.61
C GLY A 107 5.72 10.59 21.34
N THR A 108 5.35 10.36 20.07
CA THR A 108 4.04 9.84 19.71
C THR A 108 3.89 8.38 20.15
N GLU A 109 2.84 8.10 20.90
CA GLU A 109 2.55 6.80 21.49
C GLU A 109 1.13 6.34 21.12
N VAL A 110 0.99 5.05 20.85
CA VAL A 110 -0.31 4.38 20.68
C VAL A 110 -0.95 4.16 22.04
N LEU A 111 -2.07 4.83 22.28
CA LEU A 111 -2.89 4.62 23.48
C LEU A 111 -3.79 3.38 23.33
N SER A 112 -4.36 3.21 22.14
CA SER A 112 -5.08 2.00 21.77
C SER A 112 -5.11 1.81 20.26
N PHE A 113 -5.14 0.55 19.82
CA PHE A 113 -5.42 0.20 18.44
C PHE A 113 -6.35 -1.02 18.42
N THR A 114 -7.48 -0.90 17.73
CA THR A 114 -8.47 -1.95 17.60
C THR A 114 -8.88 -2.11 16.15
N VAL A 115 -9.04 -3.35 15.72
CA VAL A 115 -9.60 -3.70 14.41
C VAL A 115 -10.92 -4.42 14.64
N GLU A 116 -11.97 -3.93 13.98
CA GLU A 116 -13.29 -4.57 13.95
C GLU A 116 -13.61 -5.05 12.53
N GLY A 117 -14.38 -6.13 12.40
CA GLY A 117 -14.65 -6.75 11.10
C GLY A 117 -13.46 -7.58 10.59
N GLU A 118 -13.61 -8.12 9.39
CA GLU A 118 -12.61 -8.98 8.73
C GLU A 118 -12.68 -8.77 7.21
N GLY A 119 -11.55 -8.97 6.52
CA GLY A 119 -11.47 -8.86 5.06
C GLY A 119 -11.78 -7.44 4.57
N GLU A 120 -12.60 -7.34 3.52
CA GLU A 120 -12.92 -6.07 2.85
C GLU A 120 -13.71 -5.07 3.72
N ASP A 121 -14.25 -5.52 4.86
CA ASP A 121 -15.02 -4.68 5.79
C ASP A 121 -14.23 -4.36 7.08
N ALA A 122 -12.95 -4.74 7.17
CA ALA A 122 -12.14 -4.49 8.37
C ALA A 122 -11.96 -2.98 8.59
N ALA A 123 -12.23 -2.48 9.79
CA ALA A 123 -12.11 -1.08 10.15
C ALA A 123 -11.20 -0.92 11.38
N GLY A 124 -10.18 -0.08 11.28
CA GLY A 124 -9.28 0.23 12.38
C GLY A 124 -9.72 1.46 13.16
N THR A 125 -9.44 1.48 14.46
CA THR A 125 -9.44 2.70 15.27
C THR A 125 -8.07 2.83 15.95
N LEU A 126 -7.35 3.89 15.62
CA LEU A 126 -6.05 4.24 16.17
C LEU A 126 -6.21 5.45 17.07
N ASP A 127 -5.87 5.30 18.35
CA ASP A 127 -5.83 6.41 19.32
C ASP A 127 -4.39 6.69 19.72
N LEU A 128 -3.93 7.91 19.44
CA LEU A 128 -2.59 8.38 19.75
C LEU A 128 -2.61 9.39 20.90
N ASN A 129 -1.50 9.51 21.63
CA ASN A 129 -1.34 10.58 22.62
C ASN A 129 -1.23 11.98 21.98
N GLN A 130 -0.76 12.05 20.74
CA GLN A 130 -0.67 13.23 19.89
C GLN A 130 -0.66 12.81 18.42
N ALA A 131 -1.10 13.69 17.53
CA ALA A 131 -0.96 13.53 16.08
C ALA A 131 -0.52 14.88 15.51
N VAL A 132 0.78 15.08 15.40
CA VAL A 132 1.39 16.32 14.92
C VAL A 132 2.38 15.93 13.82
N SER A 133 2.28 16.62 12.67
CA SER A 133 3.21 16.46 11.55
C SER A 133 4.58 17.03 11.92
N GLU A 134 5.64 16.22 11.80
CA GLU A 134 7.01 16.71 11.97
C GLU A 134 7.52 17.43 10.70
N GLU A 135 7.10 16.98 9.52
CA GLU A 135 7.33 17.66 8.23
C GLU A 135 6.61 19.02 8.11
N GLY A 136 5.59 19.26 8.93
CA GLY A 136 4.77 20.49 8.86
C GLY A 136 3.91 20.55 7.59
N CYS A 137 3.52 19.40 7.05
CA CYS A 137 2.70 19.28 5.85
C CYS A 137 1.22 19.65 6.13
N PRO A 138 0.43 19.96 5.07
CA PRO A 138 -1.01 20.18 5.20
C PRO A 138 -1.73 18.98 5.83
N ASP A 139 -2.82 19.23 6.57
CA ASP A 139 -3.55 18.17 7.29
C ASP A 139 -4.00 17.02 6.37
N GLU A 140 -4.38 17.33 5.13
CA GLU A 140 -4.80 16.32 4.17
C GLU A 140 -3.69 15.34 3.80
N MET A 141 -2.46 15.85 3.66
CA MET A 141 -1.27 15.03 3.39
C MET A 141 -0.94 14.19 4.62
N PHE A 142 -0.86 14.83 5.78
CA PHE A 142 -0.57 14.19 7.05
C PHE A 142 -1.53 13.03 7.37
N LEU A 143 -2.83 13.26 7.20
CA LEU A 143 -3.85 12.23 7.40
C LEU A 143 -3.77 11.12 6.35
N THR A 144 -3.35 11.42 5.12
CA THR A 144 -3.16 10.41 4.08
C THR A 144 -1.96 9.51 4.37
N GLU A 145 -0.85 10.07 4.87
CA GLU A 145 0.35 9.32 5.25
C GLU A 145 0.06 8.31 6.36
N ILE A 146 -0.61 8.77 7.43
CA ILE A 146 -1.04 7.88 8.53
C ILE A 146 -2.06 6.86 8.02
N GLY A 147 -3.09 7.33 7.29
CA GLY A 147 -4.19 6.52 6.80
C GLY A 147 -3.70 5.37 5.92
N ASN A 148 -2.98 5.68 4.84
CA ASN A 148 -2.47 4.67 3.90
C ASN A 148 -1.53 3.68 4.59
N THR A 149 -0.65 4.16 5.48
CA THR A 149 0.27 3.29 6.23
C THR A 149 -0.49 2.26 7.04
N PHE A 150 -1.45 2.66 7.87
CA PHE A 150 -2.20 1.70 8.68
C PHE A 150 -3.15 0.84 7.83
N ILE A 151 -3.80 1.43 6.85
CA ILE A 151 -4.77 0.73 6.00
C ILE A 151 -4.10 -0.39 5.22
N GLU A 152 -2.96 -0.14 4.58
CA GLU A 152 -2.27 -1.17 3.80
C GLU A 152 -1.69 -2.27 4.69
N ASN A 153 -0.98 -1.90 5.76
CA ASN A 153 -0.30 -2.88 6.60
C ASN A 153 -1.27 -3.79 7.38
N TYR A 154 -2.39 -3.24 7.85
CA TYR A 154 -3.42 -4.02 8.56
C TYR A 154 -4.54 -4.54 7.64
N GLN A 155 -4.45 -4.28 6.33
CA GLN A 155 -5.47 -4.67 5.33
C GLN A 155 -6.87 -4.17 5.72
N LEU A 156 -6.96 -2.89 6.08
CA LEU A 156 -8.21 -2.24 6.48
C LEU A 156 -8.94 -1.70 5.26
N SER A 157 -10.23 -1.46 5.41
CA SER A 157 -11.02 -0.62 4.51
C SER A 157 -10.94 0.85 4.90
N THR A 158 -10.95 1.12 6.20
CA THR A 158 -10.99 2.47 6.78
C THR A 158 -10.21 2.51 8.09
N LEU A 159 -9.76 3.71 8.45
CA LEU A 159 -9.11 3.99 9.73
C LEU A 159 -9.73 5.20 10.40
N LYS A 160 -10.21 5.05 11.64
CA LYS A 160 -10.53 6.17 12.53
C LYS A 160 -9.27 6.61 13.26
N LEU A 161 -8.91 7.89 13.16
CA LEU A 161 -7.84 8.49 13.96
C LEU A 161 -8.44 9.26 15.15
N LEU A 162 -7.95 8.95 16.34
CA LEU A 162 -8.24 9.64 17.59
C LEU A 162 -6.95 10.18 18.22
N VAL A 163 -7.09 11.27 18.98
CA VAL A 163 -6.04 11.85 19.80
C VAL A 163 -6.56 12.02 21.22
N ASN A 164 -5.98 11.27 22.16
CA ASN A 164 -6.45 11.16 23.55
C ASN A 164 -7.97 10.85 23.63
N GLY A 165 -8.44 9.95 22.76
CA GLY A 165 -9.84 9.54 22.69
C GLY A 165 -10.80 10.55 22.05
N ALA A 166 -10.30 11.66 21.51
CA ALA A 166 -11.10 12.66 20.77
C ALA A 166 -10.82 12.58 19.26
N ASN A 167 -11.77 13.01 18.42
CA ASN A 167 -11.54 13.09 16.96
C ASN A 167 -10.34 14.00 16.65
N TYR A 168 -9.59 13.66 15.60
CA TYR A 168 -8.50 14.51 15.12
C TYR A 168 -8.98 15.94 14.80
N SER A 169 -8.17 16.93 15.18
CA SER A 169 -8.40 18.33 14.87
C SER A 169 -7.06 18.99 14.58
N GLY A 170 -6.78 19.23 13.29
CA GLY A 170 -5.64 20.00 12.82
C GLY A 170 -6.00 21.45 12.52
N ASP A 171 -5.12 22.13 11.78
CA ASP A 171 -5.26 23.54 11.43
C ASP A 171 -6.27 23.78 10.30
N GLN A 172 -6.42 22.84 9.38
CA GLN A 172 -7.26 22.90 8.18
C GLN A 172 -8.46 21.95 8.26
N ILE A 173 -8.31 20.81 8.95
CA ILE A 173 -9.29 19.73 9.02
C ILE A 173 -9.70 19.49 10.47
N GLN A 174 -11.00 19.43 10.70
CA GLN A 174 -11.60 19.01 11.96
C GLN A 174 -12.49 17.81 11.69
N GLN A 175 -12.12 16.63 12.20
CA GLN A 175 -12.91 15.41 12.00
C GLN A 175 -14.08 15.35 12.97
N GLY A 176 -15.25 14.95 12.46
CA GLY A 176 -16.42 14.56 13.23
C GLY A 176 -16.43 13.06 13.56
N ASP A 177 -17.43 12.63 14.32
CA ASP A 177 -17.54 11.23 14.79
C ASP A 177 -17.61 10.22 13.63
N GLY A 178 -18.31 10.58 12.54
CA GLY A 178 -18.47 9.73 11.36
C GLY A 178 -17.31 9.79 10.36
N ASP A 179 -16.34 10.68 10.57
CA ASP A 179 -15.24 10.85 9.63
C ASP A 179 -14.18 9.77 9.88
N VAL A 180 -13.74 9.15 8.80
CA VAL A 180 -12.70 8.11 8.76
C VAL A 180 -11.73 8.43 7.63
N LEU A 181 -10.54 7.86 7.71
CA LEU A 181 -9.54 7.85 6.66
C LEU A 181 -9.82 6.67 5.75
N GLU A 182 -9.71 6.90 4.45
CA GLU A 182 -9.78 5.89 3.39
C GLU A 182 -8.44 5.86 2.66
N TYR A 183 -8.11 4.72 2.06
CA TYR A 183 -6.90 4.62 1.25
C TYR A 183 -7.00 5.57 0.05
N ARG A 184 -5.93 6.32 -0.21
CA ARG A 184 -5.84 7.24 -1.35
C ARG A 184 -4.65 6.89 -2.23
N ASP A 185 -4.88 6.77 -3.53
CA ASP A 185 -3.85 6.57 -4.56
C ASP A 185 -3.68 7.77 -5.51
N ASP A 186 -4.68 8.66 -5.56
CA ASP A 186 -4.60 9.91 -6.32
C ASP A 186 -4.09 11.06 -5.46
N TYR A 187 -2.79 11.33 -5.56
CA TYR A 187 -2.12 12.41 -4.84
C TYR A 187 -2.16 13.76 -5.55
N SER A 188 -2.75 13.84 -6.75
CA SER A 188 -2.73 15.07 -7.56
C SER A 188 -3.49 16.27 -6.97
N SER A 189 -4.29 16.01 -5.92
CA SER A 189 -5.11 17.00 -5.23
C SER A 189 -4.71 17.24 -3.78
N ILE A 190 -3.71 16.52 -3.26
CA ILE A 190 -3.32 16.60 -1.85
C ILE A 190 -2.37 17.78 -1.64
N GLY A 191 -2.68 18.66 -0.66
CA GLY A 191 -1.81 19.75 -0.24
C GLY A 191 -1.93 21.07 -1.02
N ALA A 192 -2.98 21.24 -1.84
CA ALA A 192 -3.27 22.45 -2.61
C ALA A 192 -3.96 23.58 -1.81
#